data_AF-A0A9N7Y9A3-F1
#
_entry.id   AF-A0A9N7Y9A3-F1
#
_cell.length_a   1.000
_cell.length_b   1.000
_cell.length_c   1.000
_cell.angle_alpha   90.00
_cell.angle_beta   90.00
_cell.angle_gamma   90.00
#
_symmetry.space_group_name_H-M   'P 1'
#
loop_
_entity.id
_entity.type
_entity.pdbx_description
1 polymer ?
#
loop_
_entity_poly.entity_id
_entity_poly.type
_entity_poly.pdbx_seq_one_letter_code
_entity_poly.pdbx_strand_id
1 'polypeptide(L)'
;MFYNERIRSSSMFSKERIRSSSMFSEERIRSSSMFYNERMRSSSMFYNERIGSSSMFYNERIGSSSMFSDERIRSSSMFYNERIGSSSMFSDERIGSSSMFSDERIRSSSMFSDEPVQRSQDGGRPHGGETAMISRRLLRLLPAACPAPSPGSGSRRTSGSSRGSMNVFDREMKRRQRRWAGSLQDTHLFDYLRDEVGGRVADRVYDVARTFPLALDLGGGKSHIAEHLSKEVVERLFLTDVSEKTLRRRTDIPTHCVLADEEFLPFPENTFDLVVSSLSLHWINDLPAALRQIHQVLKPDGVFIGAMVGGETLYELRCSLQLAETEREGGFSPHVSPYTAVTDLGNLLGQAGFNMLTVDIDDVQVHYPGLTEVMTDLQGMGESNCAWNRKSLLHRDSMLAAAAIYKEMYGNEDGSVPATFDILYMIGWKPHESQAKPAKRGSATSSFRNLSEIKPPSP
;
A
#
# COMPACT_ATOMS: atom_id res chain seq x y z
N MET A 1 16.63 -37.48 1.18
CA MET A 1 15.27 -37.91 0.81
C MET A 1 14.24 -37.44 1.83
N PHE A 2 14.42 -37.71 3.13
CA PHE A 2 13.50 -37.30 4.19
C PHE A 2 14.15 -36.26 5.11
N TYR A 3 13.40 -35.22 5.49
CA TYR A 3 13.76 -34.25 6.51
C TYR A 3 12.70 -34.31 7.63
N ASN A 4 13.12 -34.43 8.88
CA ASN A 4 12.20 -34.46 10.03
C ASN A 4 12.82 -33.67 11.18
N GLU A 5 12.14 -32.63 11.63
CA GLU A 5 12.61 -31.77 12.72
C GLU A 5 11.56 -31.61 13.82
N ARG A 6 12.01 -31.66 15.08
CA ARG A 6 11.16 -31.50 16.26
C ARG A 6 11.77 -30.47 17.19
N ILE A 7 11.09 -29.33 17.33
CA ILE A 7 11.58 -28.22 18.14
C ILE A 7 10.66 -28.01 19.35
N ARG A 8 11.27 -27.82 20.52
CA ARG A 8 10.60 -27.43 21.77
C ARG A 8 11.38 -26.29 22.41
N SER A 9 10.75 -25.14 22.58
CA SER A 9 11.38 -23.96 23.18
C SER A 9 10.52 -23.35 24.30
N SER A 10 11.20 -22.95 25.39
CA SER A 10 10.61 -22.25 26.53
C SER A 10 11.53 -21.11 26.95
N SER A 11 11.35 -19.92 26.36
CA SER A 11 12.17 -18.72 26.58
C SER A 11 11.31 -17.45 26.51
N MET A 12 11.81 -16.32 27.00
CA MET A 12 11.06 -15.04 26.93
C MET A 12 10.90 -14.54 25.48
N PHE A 13 11.94 -14.73 24.66
CA PHE A 13 11.97 -14.49 23.23
C PHE A 13 12.49 -15.75 22.53
N SER A 14 11.84 -16.17 21.45
CA SER A 14 12.32 -17.24 20.59
C SER A 14 12.19 -16.83 19.12
N LYS A 15 13.28 -17.06 18.37
CA LYS A 15 13.38 -16.76 16.95
C LYS A 15 13.96 -17.97 16.23
N GLU A 16 13.22 -18.48 15.26
CA GLU A 16 13.60 -19.66 14.49
C GLU A 16 13.60 -19.32 12.99
N ARG A 17 14.64 -19.80 12.28
CA ARG A 17 14.79 -19.63 10.83
C ARG A 17 15.33 -20.93 10.25
N ILE A 18 14.45 -21.68 9.61
CA ILE A 18 14.73 -22.97 9.01
C ILE A 18 14.56 -22.84 7.50
N ARG A 19 15.46 -23.50 6.78
CA ARG A 19 15.47 -23.61 5.32
C ARG A 19 15.74 -25.06 4.99
N SER A 20 14.79 -25.71 4.33
CA SER A 20 14.90 -27.13 3.98
C SER A 20 14.58 -27.34 2.50
N SER A 21 15.35 -28.23 1.86
CA SER A 21 15.14 -28.68 0.47
C SER A 21 15.24 -30.20 0.44
N SER A 22 14.10 -30.88 0.57
CA SER A 22 13.99 -32.33 0.72
C SER A 22 12.80 -32.86 -0.09
N MET A 23 12.75 -34.17 -0.36
CA MET A 23 11.62 -34.75 -1.10
C MET A 23 10.37 -34.86 -0.21
N PHE A 24 10.58 -35.15 1.09
CA PHE A 24 9.58 -35.18 2.14
C PHE A 24 10.06 -34.37 3.34
N SER A 25 9.26 -33.41 3.80
CA SER A 25 9.53 -32.63 5.01
C SER A 25 8.39 -32.77 6.01
N GLU A 26 8.71 -33.15 7.25
CA GLU A 26 7.77 -33.17 8.38
C GLU A 26 8.34 -32.36 9.55
N GLU A 27 7.61 -31.34 9.98
CA GLU A 27 8.07 -30.45 11.06
C GLU A 27 7.02 -30.37 12.17
N ARG A 28 7.51 -30.42 13.43
CA ARG A 28 6.64 -30.36 14.61
C ARG A 28 7.22 -29.45 15.68
N ILE A 29 6.57 -28.30 15.87
CA ILE A 29 7.02 -27.25 16.77
C ILE A 29 6.03 -27.09 17.93
N ARG A 30 6.56 -26.99 19.16
CA ARG A 30 5.79 -26.60 20.35
C ARG A 30 6.56 -25.54 21.14
N SER A 31 5.98 -24.34 21.27
CA SER A 31 6.62 -23.25 22.00
C SER A 31 5.69 -22.61 23.04
N SER A 32 6.28 -22.18 24.15
CA SER A 32 5.63 -21.39 25.20
C SER A 32 6.55 -20.23 25.57
N SER A 33 6.44 -19.13 24.82
CA SER A 33 7.25 -17.91 24.95
C SER A 33 6.37 -16.65 24.97
N MET A 34 6.85 -15.52 25.52
CA MET A 34 6.05 -14.28 25.48
C MET A 34 6.00 -13.66 24.08
N PHE A 35 7.10 -13.74 23.34
CA PHE A 35 7.23 -13.28 21.96
C PHE A 35 7.83 -14.39 21.09
N TYR A 36 7.10 -14.82 20.06
CA TYR A 36 7.55 -15.84 19.10
C TYR A 36 7.59 -15.25 17.70
N ASN A 37 8.71 -15.42 16.99
CA ASN A 37 8.85 -15.01 15.60
C ASN A 37 9.50 -16.09 14.75
N GLU A 38 8.80 -16.54 13.73
CA GLU A 38 9.25 -17.61 12.84
C GLU A 38 9.23 -17.18 11.37
N ARG A 39 10.30 -17.56 10.64
CA ARG A 39 10.39 -17.31 9.19
C ARG A 39 10.88 -18.53 8.44
N MET A 40 9.95 -19.20 7.76
CA MET A 40 10.18 -20.43 7.00
C MET A 40 10.24 -20.19 5.49
N ARG A 41 11.16 -20.91 4.82
CA ARG A 41 11.12 -21.15 3.38
C ARG A 41 11.49 -22.59 3.08
N SER A 42 10.54 -23.37 2.56
CA SER A 42 10.76 -24.78 2.19
C SER A 42 10.34 -25.06 0.75
N SER A 43 11.09 -25.93 0.08
CA SER A 43 10.77 -26.43 -1.26
C SER A 43 10.87 -27.96 -1.25
N SER A 44 9.72 -28.62 -1.18
CA SER A 44 9.61 -30.08 -1.02
C SER A 44 8.41 -30.64 -1.77
N MET A 45 8.45 -31.87 -2.29
CA MET A 45 7.28 -32.44 -2.99
C MET A 45 6.09 -32.68 -2.05
N PHE A 46 6.36 -33.12 -0.82
CA PHE A 46 5.38 -33.33 0.25
C PHE A 46 5.81 -32.57 1.50
N TYR A 47 4.94 -31.69 1.99
CA TYR A 47 5.16 -30.86 3.18
C TYR A 47 4.05 -31.10 4.22
N ASN A 48 4.43 -31.40 5.46
CA ASN A 48 3.48 -31.49 6.58
C ASN A 48 4.02 -30.74 7.80
N GLU A 49 3.18 -29.86 8.35
CA GLU A 49 3.53 -29.03 9.50
C GLU A 49 2.47 -29.10 10.60
N ARG A 50 2.94 -29.21 11.84
CA ARG A 50 2.08 -29.16 13.04
C ARG A 50 2.65 -28.25 14.11
N ILE A 51 2.02 -27.09 14.29
CA ILE A 51 2.40 -26.10 15.30
C ILE A 51 1.38 -26.06 16.43
N GLY A 52 1.88 -26.03 17.67
CA GLY A 52 1.10 -25.75 18.87
C GLY A 52 1.80 -24.71 19.75
N SER A 53 1.27 -23.49 19.84
CA SER A 53 1.90 -22.39 20.58
C SER A 53 0.96 -21.70 21.59
N SER A 54 1.52 -21.25 22.72
CA SER A 54 0.83 -20.41 23.70
C SER A 54 1.73 -19.22 24.05
N SER A 55 1.49 -18.06 23.44
CA SER A 55 2.37 -16.87 23.49
C SER A 55 1.57 -15.56 23.56
N MET A 56 2.13 -14.46 24.08
CA MET A 56 1.39 -13.18 24.13
C MET A 56 1.37 -12.46 22.78
N PHE A 57 2.48 -12.52 22.04
CA PHE A 57 2.62 -11.99 20.67
C PHE A 57 3.23 -13.05 19.76
N TYR A 58 2.53 -13.35 18.67
CA TYR A 58 2.91 -14.36 17.70
C TYR A 58 3.02 -13.76 16.30
N ASN A 59 4.16 -13.94 15.64
CA ASN A 59 4.37 -13.52 14.26
C ASN A 59 5.03 -14.62 13.44
N GLU A 60 4.38 -15.03 12.36
CA GLU A 60 4.84 -16.14 11.52
C GLU A 60 4.78 -15.79 10.04
N ARG A 61 5.84 -16.16 9.31
CA ARG A 61 5.93 -16.01 7.86
C ARG A 61 6.42 -17.29 7.21
N ILE A 62 5.50 -18.06 6.66
CA ILE A 62 5.78 -19.29 5.91
C ILE A 62 5.68 -19.02 4.40
N GLY A 63 6.67 -19.47 3.65
CA GLY A 63 6.62 -19.57 2.19
C GLY A 63 6.99 -20.97 1.74
N SER A 64 6.02 -21.73 1.25
CA SER A 64 6.21 -23.11 0.79
C SER A 64 5.83 -23.27 -0.69
N SER A 65 6.67 -24.00 -1.43
CA SER A 65 6.38 -24.45 -2.81
C SER A 65 6.46 -25.96 -2.84
N SER A 66 5.31 -26.63 -2.85
CA SER A 66 5.18 -28.08 -2.72
C SER A 66 4.07 -28.64 -3.61
N MET A 67 4.10 -29.93 -3.99
CA MET A 67 2.96 -30.50 -4.74
C MET A 67 1.76 -30.79 -3.83
N PHE A 68 2.04 -31.19 -2.58
CA PHE A 68 1.04 -31.47 -1.53
C PHE A 68 1.44 -30.79 -0.22
N SER A 69 0.51 -30.05 0.40
CA SER A 69 0.67 -29.40 1.71
C SER A 69 -0.46 -29.76 2.69
N ASP A 70 -0.12 -30.16 3.92
CA ASP A 70 -1.04 -30.32 5.07
C ASP A 70 -0.48 -29.53 6.26
N GLU A 71 -1.16 -28.45 6.63
CA GLU A 71 -0.74 -27.54 7.69
C GLU A 71 -1.81 -27.52 8.79
N ARG A 72 -1.41 -27.82 10.03
CA ARG A 72 -2.31 -27.77 11.19
C ARG A 72 -1.74 -26.93 12.31
N ILE A 73 -2.36 -25.79 12.54
CA ILE A 73 -1.88 -24.79 13.49
C ILE A 73 -2.93 -24.58 14.58
N ARG A 74 -2.49 -24.66 15.84
CA ARG A 74 -3.31 -24.33 17.01
C ARG A 74 -2.56 -23.35 17.92
N SER A 75 -3.08 -22.14 18.06
CA SER A 75 -2.45 -21.08 18.83
C SER A 75 -3.44 -20.42 19.82
N SER A 76 -2.94 -20.10 21.01
CA SER A 76 -3.63 -19.29 22.02
C SER A 76 -2.76 -18.08 22.35
N SER A 77 -3.12 -16.89 21.86
CA SER A 77 -2.31 -15.66 21.97
C SER A 77 -3.11 -14.37 22.07
N MET A 78 -2.56 -13.30 22.67
CA MET A 78 -3.28 -12.01 22.80
C MET A 78 -3.25 -11.19 21.49
N PHE A 79 -2.11 -11.18 20.79
CA PHE A 79 -1.93 -10.54 19.48
C PHE A 79 -1.32 -11.53 18.48
N TYR A 80 -1.99 -11.69 17.35
CA TYR A 80 -1.68 -12.72 16.35
C TYR A 80 -1.51 -12.11 14.96
N ASN A 81 -0.38 -12.38 14.31
CA ASN A 81 -0.16 -12.00 12.91
C ASN A 81 0.49 -13.16 12.15
N GLU A 82 -0.14 -13.61 11.07
CA GLU A 82 0.30 -14.79 10.32
C GLU A 82 0.24 -14.51 8.81
N ARG A 83 1.30 -14.92 8.10
CA ARG A 83 1.40 -14.85 6.64
C ARG A 83 1.86 -16.20 6.09
N ILE A 84 0.91 -17.03 5.69
CA ILE A 84 1.16 -18.28 4.95
C ILE A 84 1.01 -17.99 3.45
N GLY A 85 2.06 -18.26 2.69
CA GLY A 85 2.03 -18.29 1.23
C GLY A 85 2.37 -19.70 0.74
N SER A 86 1.35 -20.48 0.37
CA SER A 86 1.49 -21.83 -0.15
C SER A 86 1.21 -21.86 -1.66
N SER A 87 2.14 -22.43 -2.41
CA SER A 87 2.00 -22.67 -3.85
C SER A 87 2.01 -24.17 -4.10
N SER A 88 0.82 -24.79 -4.03
CA SER A 88 0.65 -26.24 -4.11
C SER A 88 -0.51 -26.68 -4.99
N MET A 89 -0.42 -27.88 -5.59
CA MET A 89 -1.53 -28.40 -6.41
C MET A 89 -2.73 -28.84 -5.55
N PHE A 90 -2.45 -29.38 -4.34
CA PHE A 90 -3.43 -29.82 -3.35
C PHE A 90 -3.03 -29.31 -1.95
N SER A 91 -3.97 -28.71 -1.22
CA SER A 91 -3.77 -28.16 0.13
C SER A 91 -4.94 -28.51 1.07
N ASP A 92 -4.64 -29.01 2.28
CA ASP A 92 -5.57 -29.08 3.43
C ASP A 92 -4.98 -28.24 4.57
N GLU A 93 -5.61 -27.11 4.88
CA GLU A 93 -5.14 -26.16 5.89
C GLU A 93 -6.18 -26.09 7.01
N ARG A 94 -5.79 -26.39 8.25
CA ARG A 94 -6.68 -26.30 9.42
C ARG A 94 -6.08 -25.42 10.50
N ILE A 95 -6.61 -24.21 10.58
CA ILE A 95 -6.20 -23.20 11.55
C ILE A 95 -7.25 -23.08 12.66
N GLY A 96 -6.80 -23.15 13.91
CA GLY A 96 -7.63 -22.86 15.08
C GLY A 96 -6.92 -21.88 16.01
N SER A 97 -7.34 -20.62 16.01
CA SER A 97 -6.79 -19.55 16.84
C SER A 97 -7.80 -19.11 17.92
N SER A 98 -7.30 -18.75 19.10
CA SER A 98 -8.07 -18.12 20.18
C SER A 98 -7.34 -16.84 20.62
N SER A 99 -7.70 -15.69 20.02
CA SER A 99 -7.01 -14.40 20.21
C SER A 99 -7.94 -13.18 20.27
N MET A 100 -7.48 -12.08 20.90
CA MET A 100 -8.27 -10.83 21.05
C MET A 100 -8.07 -9.83 19.89
N PHE A 101 -6.89 -9.81 19.25
CA PHE A 101 -6.61 -9.02 18.04
C PHE A 101 -5.84 -9.89 17.03
N SER A 102 -6.37 -10.01 15.80
CA SER A 102 -5.80 -10.85 14.74
C SER A 102 -5.77 -10.16 13.38
N ASP A 103 -4.67 -10.34 12.65
CA ASP A 103 -4.57 -10.16 11.19
C ASP A 103 -4.11 -11.51 10.61
N GLU A 104 -5.02 -12.22 9.96
CA GLU A 104 -4.77 -13.54 9.36
C GLU A 104 -4.72 -13.39 7.84
N ARG A 105 -3.60 -13.77 7.22
CA ARG A 105 -3.46 -13.79 5.74
C ARG A 105 -2.99 -15.16 5.28
N ILE A 106 -3.96 -15.96 4.83
CA ILE A 106 -3.74 -17.20 4.11
C ILE A 106 -3.79 -16.89 2.62
N ARG A 107 -2.71 -17.19 1.88
CA ARG A 107 -2.70 -17.22 0.42
C ARG A 107 -2.33 -18.62 -0.04
N SER A 108 -3.34 -19.39 -0.45
CA SER A 108 -3.17 -20.65 -1.15
C SER A 108 -3.51 -20.48 -2.63
N SER A 109 -2.59 -20.88 -3.51
CA SER A 109 -2.88 -21.02 -4.94
C SER A 109 -3.05 -22.49 -5.27
N SER A 110 -4.17 -23.09 -4.84
CA SER A 110 -4.48 -24.51 -5.00
C SER A 110 -5.42 -24.78 -6.18
N MET A 111 -5.21 -25.87 -6.91
CA MET A 111 -6.10 -26.27 -7.99
C MET A 111 -7.37 -26.99 -7.46
N PHE A 112 -7.28 -27.56 -6.24
CA PHE A 112 -8.38 -28.20 -5.51
C PHE A 112 -8.22 -27.96 -3.98
N SER A 113 -9.30 -27.58 -3.28
CA SER A 113 -9.32 -27.31 -1.83
C SER A 113 -10.56 -27.91 -1.15
N ASP A 114 -10.41 -28.40 0.08
CA ASP A 114 -11.50 -28.80 0.99
C ASP A 114 -11.49 -27.85 2.22
N GLU A 115 -12.47 -26.94 2.34
CA GLU A 115 -12.60 -26.06 3.50
C GLU A 115 -13.71 -26.52 4.46
N PRO A 116 -13.44 -26.71 5.76
CA PRO A 116 -14.47 -26.74 6.79
C PRO A 116 -14.58 -25.41 7.54
N VAL A 117 -15.70 -24.71 7.38
CA VAL A 117 -16.09 -23.55 8.22
C VAL A 117 -16.70 -24.06 9.53
N GLN A 118 -16.01 -23.85 10.66
CA GLN A 118 -16.61 -23.91 12.00
C GLN A 118 -16.17 -22.70 12.84
N ARG A 119 -17.02 -21.67 12.89
CA ARG A 119 -17.03 -20.69 13.99
C ARG A 119 -18.11 -21.08 14.99
N SER A 120 -17.69 -21.48 16.18
CA SER A 120 -18.56 -21.58 17.36
C SER A 120 -18.69 -20.19 17.99
N GLN A 121 -19.82 -19.52 17.75
CA GLN A 121 -20.34 -18.52 18.69
C GLN A 121 -21.63 -19.09 19.26
N ASP A 122 -21.63 -19.38 20.56
CA ASP A 122 -22.77 -19.92 21.28
C ASP A 122 -23.33 -18.87 22.26
N GLY A 123 -24.67 -18.81 22.31
CA GLY A 123 -25.52 -18.05 23.24
C GLY A 123 -25.94 -16.64 22.78
N GLY A 124 -27.21 -16.28 22.51
CA GLY A 124 -28.50 -16.98 22.59
C GLY A 124 -29.68 -16.00 22.79
N ARG A 125 -30.44 -15.73 21.71
CA ARG A 125 -31.93 -15.56 21.56
C ARG A 125 -32.74 -14.52 22.41
N PRO A 126 -34.05 -14.25 22.10
CA PRO A 126 -34.65 -13.73 20.85
C PRO A 126 -35.82 -12.72 21.09
N HIS A 127 -36.43 -12.20 20.00
CA HIS A 127 -37.83 -11.71 19.80
C HIS A 127 -37.81 -10.50 18.84
N GLY A 128 -38.67 -10.29 17.84
CA GLY A 128 -39.89 -10.93 17.35
C GLY A 128 -40.73 -9.85 16.62
N GLY A 129 -41.38 -10.18 15.50
CA GLY A 129 -42.48 -9.44 14.84
C GLY A 129 -42.10 -8.16 14.06
N GLU A 130 -42.38 -8.07 12.76
CA GLU A 130 -43.66 -7.60 12.15
C GLU A 130 -43.47 -6.18 11.55
N THR A 131 -43.34 -6.07 10.21
CA THR A 131 -44.34 -5.70 9.19
C THR A 131 -44.59 -4.20 8.96
N ALA A 132 -44.57 -3.87 7.65
CA ALA A 132 -45.44 -2.94 6.91
C ALA A 132 -45.13 -1.43 6.83
N MET A 133 -44.88 -1.04 5.57
CA MET A 133 -45.61 -0.05 4.75
C MET A 133 -45.44 1.48 4.90
N ILE A 134 -45.05 2.07 3.77
CA ILE A 134 -45.73 3.13 2.96
C ILE A 134 -46.07 4.48 3.65
N SER A 135 -45.46 5.59 3.20
CA SER A 135 -46.03 6.53 2.21
C SER A 135 -45.47 7.96 2.30
N ARG A 136 -45.02 8.45 1.13
CA ARG A 136 -45.26 9.77 0.48
C ARG A 136 -45.66 10.99 1.32
N ARG A 137 -44.89 12.09 1.16
CA ARG A 137 -45.27 13.37 0.48
C ARG A 137 -44.15 14.42 0.72
N LEU A 138 -43.39 14.85 -0.30
CA LEU A 138 -43.65 15.91 -1.28
C LEU A 138 -43.82 17.36 -0.71
N LEU A 139 -42.72 18.11 -0.81
CA LEU A 139 -42.53 19.36 -1.59
C LEU A 139 -43.07 20.72 -1.07
N ARG A 140 -42.19 21.73 -1.28
CA ARG A 140 -42.36 23.21 -1.41
C ARG A 140 -42.01 24.03 -0.16
N LEU A 141 -41.39 25.23 -0.20
CA LEU A 141 -40.80 26.13 -1.21
C LEU A 141 -40.00 27.21 -0.41
N LEU A 142 -38.94 27.78 -1.00
CA LEU A 142 -38.13 28.95 -0.56
C LEU A 142 -38.93 30.29 -0.65
N PRO A 143 -38.37 31.53 -0.44
CA PRO A 143 -37.07 31.99 0.09
C PRO A 143 -37.16 33.15 1.14
N ALA A 144 -36.03 33.59 1.72
CA ALA A 144 -35.53 34.99 1.65
C ALA A 144 -34.74 35.50 2.88
N ALA A 145 -33.62 36.16 2.55
CA ALA A 145 -32.98 37.33 3.17
C ALA A 145 -32.17 37.19 4.49
N CYS A 146 -30.85 37.34 4.33
CA CYS A 146 -29.89 37.75 5.35
C CYS A 146 -30.12 39.20 5.82
N PRO A 147 -29.66 39.56 7.04
CA PRO A 147 -28.53 40.48 7.12
C PRO A 147 -27.50 40.11 8.22
N ALA A 148 -26.29 40.65 8.11
CA ALA A 148 -25.21 40.63 9.11
C ALA A 148 -24.63 42.07 9.23
N PRO A 149 -23.69 42.40 10.14
CA PRO A 149 -23.28 41.78 11.41
C PRO A 149 -23.17 42.80 12.59
N SER A 150 -22.96 42.34 13.83
CA SER A 150 -22.15 43.05 14.85
C SER A 150 -21.72 42.10 15.99
N PRO A 151 -20.63 42.40 16.72
CA PRO A 151 -19.75 41.38 17.30
C PRO A 151 -19.97 41.18 18.81
N GLY A 152 -19.74 39.96 19.30
CA GLY A 152 -19.42 39.74 20.70
C GLY A 152 -19.97 38.48 21.34
N SER A 153 -19.08 37.83 22.09
CA SER A 153 -19.28 36.79 23.10
C SER A 153 -19.37 35.34 22.61
N GLY A 154 -18.47 34.52 23.18
CA GLY A 154 -18.19 33.16 22.78
C GLY A 154 -19.34 32.21 23.02
N SER A 155 -19.52 31.30 22.05
CA SER A 155 -20.34 30.11 22.23
C SER A 155 -19.60 28.90 21.68
N ARG A 156 -19.49 27.90 22.55
CA ARG A 156 -19.04 26.52 22.31
C ARG A 156 -19.60 26.03 20.97
N ARG A 157 -18.74 25.77 19.98
CA ARG A 157 -19.16 25.09 18.75
C ARG A 157 -19.46 23.64 19.09
N THR A 158 -20.74 23.33 19.23
CA THR A 158 -21.26 21.98 19.07
C THR A 158 -20.99 21.57 17.62
N SER A 159 -19.99 20.71 17.43
CA SER A 159 -19.69 20.10 16.13
C SER A 159 -20.86 19.24 15.69
N GLY A 160 -21.70 19.78 14.80
CA GLY A 160 -22.59 18.96 13.98
C GLY A 160 -21.73 17.99 13.19
N SER A 161 -21.94 16.69 13.42
CA SER A 161 -21.32 15.62 12.66
C SER A 161 -21.79 15.72 11.20
N SER A 162 -20.99 16.37 10.35
CA SER A 162 -20.81 15.84 9.01
C SER A 162 -20.20 14.45 9.18
N ARG A 163 -20.49 13.50 8.28
CA ARG A 163 -19.72 12.25 8.21
C ARG A 163 -18.27 12.65 7.95
N GLY A 164 -17.48 12.73 9.02
CA GLY A 164 -16.17 13.36 9.00
C GLY A 164 -15.26 12.58 8.07
N SER A 165 -14.67 13.26 7.08
CA SER A 165 -13.48 12.74 6.41
C SER A 165 -12.48 12.40 7.52
N MET A 166 -12.07 11.14 7.59
CA MET A 166 -11.03 10.74 8.53
C MET A 166 -9.74 11.42 8.08
N ASN A 167 -9.38 12.52 8.73
CA ASN A 167 -8.12 13.20 8.44
C ASN A 167 -7.00 12.37 9.09
N VAL A 168 -6.32 11.58 8.28
CA VAL A 168 -5.18 10.75 8.68
C VAL A 168 -3.91 11.60 8.70
N PHE A 169 -3.74 12.49 7.72
CA PHE A 169 -2.55 13.27 7.48
C PHE A 169 -2.74 14.77 7.78
N ASP A 170 -1.76 15.36 8.46
CA ASP A 170 -1.62 16.82 8.60
C ASP A 170 -1.02 17.39 7.31
N ARG A 171 -1.90 17.88 6.43
CA ARG A 171 -1.53 18.48 5.14
C ARG A 171 -0.70 19.75 5.30
N GLU A 172 -0.87 20.52 6.37
CA GLU A 172 -0.04 21.71 6.63
C GLU A 172 1.39 21.32 7.00
N MET A 173 1.55 20.27 7.83
CA MET A 173 2.85 19.68 8.10
C MET A 173 3.50 19.17 6.82
N LYS A 174 2.78 18.42 5.98
CA LYS A 174 3.34 17.91 4.71
C LYS A 174 3.77 19.04 3.78
N ARG A 175 2.99 20.12 3.69
CA ARG A 175 3.37 21.34 2.95
C ARG A 175 4.63 21.99 3.51
N ARG A 176 4.83 22.01 4.83
CA ARG A 176 6.07 22.51 5.45
C ARG A 176 7.27 21.62 5.12
N GLN A 177 7.11 20.29 5.22
CA GLN A 177 8.15 19.32 4.88
C GLN A 177 8.59 19.46 3.40
N ARG A 178 7.64 19.50 2.45
CA ARG A 178 7.96 19.70 1.02
C ARG A 178 8.67 21.04 0.76
N ARG A 179 8.19 22.13 1.38
CA ARG A 179 8.84 23.46 1.25
C ARG A 179 10.25 23.49 1.82
N TRP A 180 10.47 22.80 2.94
CA TRP A 180 11.78 22.67 3.56
C TRP A 180 12.74 21.86 2.68
N ALA A 181 12.31 20.68 2.23
CA ALA A 181 13.07 19.83 1.32
C ALA A 181 13.47 20.60 0.04
N GLY A 182 12.51 21.29 -0.59
CA GLY A 182 12.78 22.12 -1.78
C GLY A 182 13.67 23.35 -1.54
N SER A 183 13.97 23.70 -0.28
CA SER A 183 14.87 24.81 0.07
C SER A 183 16.30 24.39 0.37
N LEU A 184 16.57 23.08 0.49
CA LEU A 184 17.92 22.56 0.70
C LEU A 184 18.79 22.84 -0.54
N GLN A 185 20.05 23.23 -0.34
CA GLN A 185 20.99 23.46 -1.44
C GLN A 185 21.35 22.14 -2.16
N ASP A 186 21.53 21.06 -1.39
CA ASP A 186 21.92 19.75 -1.89
C ASP A 186 20.71 18.85 -2.18
N THR A 187 19.62 19.41 -2.74
CA THR A 187 18.39 18.64 -2.89
C THR A 187 18.53 17.42 -3.80
N HIS A 188 19.46 17.46 -4.76
CA HIS A 188 19.73 16.37 -5.70
C HIS A 188 20.19 15.07 -5.01
N LEU A 189 20.80 15.16 -3.82
CA LEU A 189 21.23 13.98 -3.06
C LEU A 189 20.03 13.15 -2.56
N PHE A 190 18.86 13.77 -2.43
CA PHE A 190 17.64 13.15 -1.90
C PHE A 190 16.61 12.83 -3.00
N ASP A 191 16.89 13.17 -4.26
CA ASP A 191 15.92 13.03 -5.36
C ASP A 191 15.92 11.62 -5.98
N TYR A 192 16.94 10.78 -5.69
CA TYR A 192 17.18 9.51 -6.38
C TYR A 192 15.96 8.58 -6.43
N LEU A 193 15.16 8.46 -5.35
CA LEU A 193 13.97 7.59 -5.35
C LEU A 193 12.87 8.16 -6.24
N ARG A 194 12.71 9.49 -6.24
CA ARG A 194 11.72 10.17 -7.09
C ARG A 194 12.12 10.12 -8.55
N ASP A 195 13.42 10.23 -8.85
CA ASP A 195 13.97 10.08 -10.20
C ASP A 195 13.76 8.64 -10.70
N GLU A 196 14.14 7.63 -9.91
CA GLU A 196 13.97 6.21 -10.26
C GLU A 196 12.49 5.85 -10.52
N VAL A 197 11.58 6.23 -9.62
CA VAL A 197 10.15 5.97 -9.80
C VAL A 197 9.56 6.83 -10.92
N GLY A 198 10.07 8.06 -11.12
CA GLY A 198 9.71 8.93 -12.23
C GLY A 198 10.02 8.30 -13.59
N GLY A 199 11.20 7.71 -13.74
CA GLY A 199 11.60 6.95 -14.92
C GLY A 199 10.69 5.74 -15.16
N ARG A 200 10.42 4.94 -14.11
CA ARG A 200 9.52 3.77 -14.21
C ARG A 200 8.06 4.11 -14.54
N VAL A 201 7.60 5.30 -14.17
CA VAL A 201 6.29 5.84 -14.60
C VAL A 201 6.34 6.26 -16.07
N ALA A 202 7.41 6.93 -16.50
CA ALA A 202 7.60 7.30 -17.90
C ALA A 202 7.68 6.08 -18.83
N ASP A 203 8.36 5.01 -18.43
CA ASP A 203 8.39 3.74 -19.17
C ASP A 203 6.97 3.20 -19.43
N ARG A 204 6.11 3.24 -18.41
CA ARG A 204 4.69 2.85 -18.54
C ARG A 204 3.89 3.78 -19.44
N VAL A 205 4.27 5.05 -19.56
CA VAL A 205 3.69 5.97 -20.55
C VAL A 205 4.08 5.52 -21.96
N TYR A 206 5.34 5.10 -22.18
CA TYR A 206 5.81 4.61 -23.48
C TYR A 206 5.23 3.25 -23.88
N ASP A 207 4.85 2.41 -22.92
CA ASP A 207 4.11 1.17 -23.18
C ASP A 207 2.73 1.41 -23.82
N VAL A 208 2.17 2.61 -23.62
CA VAL A 208 0.95 3.03 -24.30
C VAL A 208 1.33 3.54 -25.69
N ALA A 209 1.06 2.73 -26.73
CA ALA A 209 1.35 3.03 -28.14
C ALA A 209 0.44 4.15 -28.72
N ARG A 210 0.49 5.35 -28.13
CA ARG A 210 -0.27 6.56 -28.49
C ARG A 210 0.54 7.81 -28.14
N THR A 211 0.15 8.94 -28.73
CA THR A 211 0.63 10.26 -28.30
C THR A 211 -0.45 10.96 -27.48
N PHE A 212 -0.01 11.85 -26.58
CA PHE A 212 -0.84 12.58 -25.64
C PHE A 212 -0.68 14.09 -25.87
N PRO A 213 -1.65 14.73 -26.56
CA PRO A 213 -1.60 16.16 -26.83
C PRO A 213 -1.59 17.04 -25.57
N LEU A 214 -2.24 16.57 -24.51
CA LEU A 214 -2.29 17.28 -23.23
C LEU A 214 -2.20 16.32 -22.04
N ALA A 215 -1.15 16.46 -21.26
CA ALA A 215 -0.92 15.69 -20.04
C ALA A 215 -0.97 16.56 -18.77
N LEU A 216 -1.35 15.95 -17.66
CA LEU A 216 -1.32 16.55 -16.32
C LEU A 216 -0.41 15.72 -15.40
N ASP A 217 0.56 16.36 -14.76
CA ASP A 217 1.41 15.78 -13.72
C ASP A 217 0.96 16.28 -12.34
N LEU A 218 0.48 15.35 -11.51
CA LEU A 218 -0.03 15.58 -10.16
C LEU A 218 1.03 15.36 -9.09
N GLY A 219 1.35 16.43 -8.37
CA GLY A 219 2.44 16.43 -7.40
C GLY A 219 3.82 16.34 -8.07
N GLY A 220 3.94 16.89 -9.28
CA GLY A 220 5.10 16.71 -10.15
C GLY A 220 6.40 17.31 -9.62
N GLY A 221 6.33 18.19 -8.60
CA GLY A 221 7.49 18.80 -7.98
C GLY A 221 8.50 19.34 -8.99
N LYS A 222 9.70 18.74 -9.01
CA LYS A 222 10.81 19.12 -9.90
C LYS A 222 10.76 18.49 -11.30
N SER A 223 9.60 17.99 -11.72
CA SER A 223 9.38 17.33 -13.01
C SER A 223 10.07 15.96 -13.15
N HIS A 224 10.13 15.17 -12.08
CA HIS A 224 10.81 13.85 -12.10
C HIS A 224 10.26 12.91 -13.18
N ILE A 225 8.97 12.96 -13.49
CA ILE A 225 8.40 12.17 -14.60
C ILE A 225 8.77 12.82 -15.95
N ALA A 226 8.58 14.13 -16.07
CA ALA A 226 8.71 14.83 -17.35
C ALA A 226 10.14 14.96 -17.87
N GLU A 227 11.15 14.76 -17.01
CA GLU A 227 12.56 14.65 -17.41
C GLU A 227 12.81 13.39 -18.28
N HIS A 228 11.99 12.35 -18.12
CA HIS A 228 12.07 11.10 -18.88
C HIS A 228 11.07 11.03 -20.05
N LEU A 229 10.20 12.04 -20.21
CA LEU A 229 9.21 12.10 -21.28
C LEU A 229 9.73 12.89 -22.49
N SER A 230 9.38 12.43 -23.69
CA SER A 230 9.70 13.10 -24.94
C SER A 230 8.53 13.96 -25.43
N LYS A 231 8.85 15.07 -26.10
CA LYS A 231 7.87 15.94 -26.77
C LYS A 231 7.09 15.27 -27.90
N GLU A 232 7.60 14.14 -28.40
CA GLU A 232 6.95 13.35 -29.45
C GLU A 232 5.78 12.54 -28.90
N VAL A 233 5.89 12.12 -27.63
CA VAL A 233 4.83 11.38 -26.93
C VAL A 233 3.91 12.34 -26.17
N VAL A 234 4.44 13.36 -25.51
CA VAL A 234 3.64 14.35 -24.77
C VAL A 234 3.89 15.75 -25.32
N GLU A 235 2.87 16.33 -25.98
CA GLU A 235 3.04 17.62 -26.65
C GLU A 235 3.04 18.81 -25.68
N ARG A 236 2.19 18.77 -24.64
CA ARG A 236 2.05 19.82 -23.62
C ARG A 236 1.77 19.22 -22.26
N LEU A 237 2.40 19.79 -21.24
CA LEU A 237 2.30 19.31 -19.86
C LEU A 237 1.75 20.41 -18.93
N PHE A 238 0.80 20.05 -18.10
CA PHE A 238 0.40 20.84 -16.94
C PHE A 238 1.04 20.20 -15.71
N LEU A 239 1.83 20.94 -14.97
CA LEU A 239 2.48 20.45 -13.76
C LEU A 239 1.81 21.12 -12.55
N THR A 240 1.32 20.30 -11.63
CA THR A 240 0.70 20.76 -10.39
C THR A 240 1.50 20.33 -9.17
N ASP A 241 1.62 21.23 -8.21
CA ASP A 241 2.14 20.94 -6.88
C ASP A 241 1.53 21.93 -5.88
N VAL A 242 1.56 21.56 -4.61
CA VAL A 242 1.11 22.38 -3.48
C VAL A 242 2.15 23.44 -3.10
N SER A 243 3.39 23.28 -3.53
CA SER A 243 4.52 24.16 -3.19
C SER A 243 5.14 24.80 -4.43
N GLU A 244 5.00 26.13 -4.54
CA GLU A 244 5.60 26.92 -5.62
C GLU A 244 7.13 26.74 -5.71
N LYS A 245 7.81 26.61 -4.57
CA LYS A 245 9.27 26.42 -4.53
C LYS A 245 9.73 25.10 -5.16
N THR A 246 8.84 24.12 -5.23
CA THR A 246 9.14 22.80 -5.77
C THR A 246 8.90 22.77 -7.28
N LEU A 247 8.04 23.63 -7.82
CA LEU A 247 7.74 23.77 -9.25
C LEU A 247 9.00 24.26 -10.01
N ARG A 248 9.85 23.32 -10.41
CA ARG A 248 11.01 23.59 -11.27
C ARG A 248 10.86 22.80 -12.56
N ARG A 249 11.13 23.48 -13.68
CA ARG A 249 11.06 22.85 -15.00
C ARG A 249 12.40 22.22 -15.34
N ARG A 250 12.41 20.91 -15.49
CA ARG A 250 13.54 20.11 -15.99
C ARG A 250 13.12 19.27 -17.20
N THR A 251 12.43 19.89 -18.15
CA THR A 251 11.93 19.19 -19.33
C THR A 251 11.90 20.11 -20.54
N ASP A 252 12.10 19.53 -21.71
CA ASP A 252 11.97 20.20 -23.01
C ASP A 252 10.49 20.33 -23.45
N ILE A 253 9.58 19.65 -22.76
CA ILE A 253 8.14 19.69 -23.04
C ILE A 253 7.58 21.07 -22.62
N PRO A 254 6.79 21.74 -23.48
CA PRO A 254 6.07 22.95 -23.11
C PRO A 254 5.20 22.74 -21.86
N THR A 255 5.66 23.28 -20.73
CA THR A 255 5.08 23.02 -19.40
C THR A 255 4.45 24.26 -18.78
N HIS A 256 3.19 24.14 -18.36
CA HIS A 256 2.46 25.14 -17.57
C HIS A 256 2.39 24.70 -16.11
N CYS A 257 2.94 25.51 -15.21
CA CYS A 257 2.95 25.21 -13.78
C CYS A 257 1.72 25.85 -13.11
N VAL A 258 0.96 25.07 -12.34
CA VAL A 258 -0.25 25.51 -11.63
C VAL A 258 -0.12 25.13 -10.16
N LEU A 259 -0.28 26.10 -9.27
CA LEU A 259 -0.33 25.83 -7.84
C LEU A 259 -1.70 25.25 -7.49
N ALA A 260 -1.75 23.97 -7.11
CA ALA A 260 -3.00 23.26 -6.82
C ALA A 260 -2.78 22.19 -5.75
N ASP A 261 -3.83 21.91 -4.97
CA ASP A 261 -3.86 20.75 -4.09
C ASP A 261 -4.33 19.53 -4.88
N GLU A 262 -3.65 18.40 -4.73
CA GLU A 262 -4.03 17.16 -5.42
C GLU A 262 -5.43 16.66 -4.98
N GLU A 263 -5.90 17.09 -3.81
CA GLU A 263 -7.27 16.85 -3.33
C GLU A 263 -8.35 17.67 -4.05
N PHE A 264 -7.99 18.77 -4.72
CA PHE A 264 -8.95 19.70 -5.33
C PHE A 264 -8.41 20.21 -6.68
N LEU A 265 -8.67 19.46 -7.75
CA LEU A 265 -8.13 19.76 -9.08
C LEU A 265 -8.86 20.96 -9.72
N PRO A 266 -8.16 22.04 -10.09
CA PRO A 266 -8.78 23.26 -10.62
C PRO A 266 -8.96 23.20 -12.15
N PHE A 267 -9.40 22.06 -12.68
CA PHE A 267 -9.53 21.84 -14.12
C PHE A 267 -10.94 21.41 -14.52
N PRO A 268 -11.41 21.82 -15.72
CA PRO A 268 -12.67 21.31 -16.25
C PRO A 268 -12.63 19.81 -16.51
N GLU A 269 -13.82 19.20 -16.54
CA GLU A 269 -13.96 17.81 -16.96
C GLU A 269 -13.51 17.60 -18.42
N ASN A 270 -13.02 16.39 -18.74
CA ASN A 270 -12.63 15.99 -20.10
C ASN A 270 -11.58 16.90 -20.76
N THR A 271 -10.58 17.32 -19.99
CA THR A 271 -9.52 18.23 -20.43
C THR A 271 -8.27 17.46 -20.89
N PHE A 272 -7.81 16.48 -20.12
CA PHE A 272 -6.50 15.83 -20.31
C PHE A 272 -6.61 14.47 -21.00
N ASP A 273 -5.63 14.15 -21.85
CA ASP A 273 -5.50 12.84 -22.49
C ASP A 273 -4.74 11.84 -21.58
N LEU A 274 -3.82 12.36 -20.78
CA LEU A 274 -2.99 11.62 -19.83
C LEU A 274 -2.97 12.35 -18.47
N VAL A 275 -3.15 11.61 -17.38
CA VAL A 275 -2.83 12.09 -16.03
C VAL A 275 -1.75 11.19 -15.45
N VAL A 276 -0.65 11.77 -15.00
CA VAL A 276 0.42 11.06 -14.30
C VAL A 276 0.54 11.56 -12.86
N SER A 277 0.97 10.69 -11.96
CA SER A 277 1.36 11.09 -10.60
C SER A 277 2.45 10.17 -10.09
N SER A 278 3.53 10.72 -9.54
CA SER A 278 4.60 9.94 -8.92
C SER A 278 4.81 10.38 -7.47
N LEU A 279 4.69 9.41 -6.56
CA LEU A 279 4.98 9.55 -5.13
C LEU A 279 4.29 10.76 -4.46
N SER A 280 3.05 11.05 -4.84
CA SER A 280 2.25 12.14 -4.26
C SER A 280 0.96 11.68 -3.59
N LEU A 281 0.23 10.75 -4.22
CA LEU A 281 -1.14 10.41 -3.82
C LEU A 281 -1.25 9.74 -2.44
N HIS A 282 -0.17 9.15 -1.91
CA HIS A 282 -0.16 8.51 -0.59
C HIS A 282 -0.31 9.50 0.59
N TRP A 283 -0.27 10.81 0.32
CA TRP A 283 -0.49 11.86 1.33
C TRP A 283 -1.90 12.47 1.31
N ILE A 284 -2.82 11.89 0.54
CA ILE A 284 -4.18 12.37 0.37
C ILE A 284 -5.10 11.75 1.44
N ASN A 285 -5.93 12.56 2.09
CA ASN A 285 -6.89 12.09 3.10
C ASN A 285 -8.12 11.42 2.48
N ASP A 286 -8.62 11.94 1.36
CA ASP A 286 -9.74 11.35 0.60
C ASP A 286 -9.25 10.87 -0.77
N LEU A 287 -8.47 9.79 -0.75
CA LEU A 287 -7.95 9.16 -1.97
C LEU A 287 -9.07 8.76 -2.96
N PRO A 288 -10.22 8.19 -2.52
CA PRO A 288 -11.35 7.96 -3.42
C PRO A 288 -11.84 9.23 -4.15
N ALA A 289 -11.96 10.37 -3.44
CA ALA A 289 -12.38 11.62 -4.07
C ALA A 289 -11.34 12.20 -5.02
N ALA A 290 -10.06 12.09 -4.69
CA ALA A 290 -8.98 12.49 -5.60
C ALA A 290 -9.00 11.65 -6.88
N LEU A 291 -9.11 10.32 -6.78
CA LEU A 291 -9.21 9.43 -7.95
C LEU A 291 -10.44 9.74 -8.82
N ARG A 292 -11.59 10.08 -8.20
CA ARG A 292 -12.78 10.53 -8.96
C ARG A 292 -12.53 11.83 -9.71
N GLN A 293 -11.83 12.79 -9.13
CA GLN A 293 -11.48 14.04 -9.80
C GLN A 293 -10.51 13.79 -10.96
N ILE A 294 -9.52 12.91 -10.78
CA ILE A 294 -8.62 12.47 -11.85
C ILE A 294 -9.42 11.87 -13.01
N HIS A 295 -10.37 10.98 -12.70
CA HIS A 295 -11.26 10.40 -13.70
C HIS A 295 -12.14 11.46 -14.40
N GLN A 296 -12.59 12.49 -13.68
CA GLN A 296 -13.41 13.57 -14.25
C GLN A 296 -12.62 14.44 -15.23
N VAL A 297 -11.39 14.84 -14.88
CA VAL A 297 -10.56 15.71 -15.73
C VAL A 297 -10.00 15.00 -16.96
N LEU A 298 -9.93 13.67 -16.96
CA LEU A 298 -9.56 12.87 -18.13
C LEU A 298 -10.64 12.95 -19.23
N LYS A 299 -10.24 13.05 -20.48
CA LYS A 299 -11.09 12.84 -21.65
C LYS A 299 -11.54 11.38 -21.74
N PRO A 300 -12.66 11.08 -22.42
CA PRO A 300 -12.99 9.71 -22.77
C PRO A 300 -11.82 9.05 -23.50
N ASP A 301 -11.50 7.81 -23.14
CA ASP A 301 -10.32 7.07 -23.61
C ASP A 301 -8.96 7.61 -23.13
N GLY A 302 -8.97 8.56 -22.17
CA GLY A 302 -7.77 9.02 -21.49
C GLY A 302 -7.29 8.04 -20.42
N VAL A 303 -5.99 8.08 -20.12
CA VAL A 303 -5.33 7.16 -19.21
C VAL A 303 -4.77 7.87 -17.98
N PHE A 304 -4.93 7.24 -16.82
CA PHE A 304 -4.26 7.59 -15.59
C PHE A 304 -3.14 6.59 -15.32
N ILE A 305 -1.93 7.09 -15.05
CA ILE A 305 -0.76 6.29 -14.65
C ILE A 305 -0.20 6.88 -13.36
N GLY A 306 -0.29 6.14 -12.26
CA GLY A 306 0.14 6.58 -10.94
C GLY A 306 1.21 5.67 -10.34
N ALA A 307 2.06 6.24 -9.50
CA ALA A 307 2.92 5.52 -8.58
C ALA A 307 2.79 6.14 -7.18
N MET A 308 2.63 5.32 -6.14
CA MET A 308 2.62 5.77 -4.74
C MET A 308 3.24 4.72 -3.83
N VAL A 309 3.70 5.11 -2.64
CA VAL A 309 4.19 4.13 -1.67
C VAL A 309 3.04 3.33 -1.05
N GLY A 310 3.28 2.05 -0.83
CA GLY A 310 2.38 1.09 -0.21
C GLY A 310 2.67 0.83 1.27
N GLY A 311 1.77 0.09 1.92
CA GLY A 311 1.79 -0.23 3.37
C GLY A 311 3.07 -0.92 3.87
N GLU A 312 3.79 -1.63 3.00
CA GLU A 312 5.00 -2.35 3.38
C GLU A 312 6.25 -1.44 3.38
N THR A 313 6.13 -0.18 2.96
CA THR A 313 7.22 0.80 2.95
C THR A 313 7.77 1.05 4.36
N LEU A 314 9.10 1.02 4.49
CA LEU A 314 9.87 1.25 5.71
C LEU A 314 9.49 0.34 6.87
N TYR A 315 9.05 -0.90 6.59
CA TYR A 315 8.66 -1.82 7.65
C TYR A 315 9.81 -2.11 8.61
N GLU A 316 11.07 -2.13 8.15
CA GLU A 316 12.24 -2.36 9.00
C GLU A 316 12.41 -1.25 10.04
N LEU A 317 12.35 0.02 9.59
CA LEU A 317 12.42 1.19 10.45
C LEU A 317 11.23 1.24 11.42
N ARG A 318 10.01 0.99 10.92
CA ARG A 318 8.78 0.97 11.71
C ARG A 318 8.85 -0.04 12.84
N CYS A 319 9.20 -1.29 12.53
CA CYS A 319 9.31 -2.35 13.53
C CYS A 319 10.39 -2.05 14.58
N SER A 320 11.54 -1.54 14.13
CA SER A 320 12.66 -1.22 15.03
C SER A 320 12.32 -0.11 16.03
N LEU A 321 11.64 0.95 15.58
CA LEU A 321 11.17 2.03 16.45
C LEU A 321 10.07 1.58 17.40
N GLN A 322 9.12 0.77 16.92
CA GLN A 322 8.03 0.25 17.76
C GLN A 322 8.55 -0.63 18.90
N LEU A 323 9.50 -1.52 18.61
CA LEU A 323 10.11 -2.38 19.61
C LEU A 323 10.91 -1.56 20.63
N ALA A 324 11.71 -0.61 20.16
CA ALA A 324 12.51 0.25 21.02
C ALA A 324 11.66 1.09 21.98
N GLU A 325 10.60 1.75 21.48
CA GLU A 325 9.72 2.52 22.34
C GLU A 325 8.95 1.62 23.32
N THR A 326 8.49 0.45 22.88
CA THR A 326 7.78 -0.48 23.76
C THR A 326 8.67 -0.91 24.93
N GLU A 327 9.94 -1.23 24.67
CA GLU A 327 10.92 -1.61 25.69
C GLU A 327 11.27 -0.45 26.63
N ARG A 328 11.47 0.77 26.08
CA ARG A 328 12.01 1.91 26.83
C ARG A 328 10.95 2.77 27.51
N GLU A 329 9.75 2.83 26.94
CA GLU A 329 8.68 3.75 27.34
C GLU A 329 7.39 3.05 27.74
N GLY A 330 7.28 1.72 27.54
CA GLY A 330 6.08 0.95 27.88
C GLY A 330 4.91 1.13 26.90
N GLY A 331 5.18 1.68 25.72
CA GLY A 331 4.22 1.87 24.62
C GLY A 331 4.93 2.34 23.35
N PHE A 332 4.21 2.55 22.26
CA PHE A 332 4.81 3.03 21.01
C PHE A 332 3.93 4.07 20.33
N SER A 333 4.54 4.85 19.45
CA SER A 333 3.85 5.81 18.57
C SER A 333 4.12 5.50 17.09
N PRO A 334 3.22 5.88 16.16
CA PRO A 334 3.47 5.72 14.75
C PRO A 334 4.53 6.73 14.30
N HIS A 335 5.71 6.23 13.91
CA HIS A 335 6.81 7.02 13.34
C HIS A 335 6.90 6.95 11.82
N VAL A 336 6.25 5.94 11.21
CA VAL A 336 6.03 5.82 9.77
C VAL A 336 4.54 6.02 9.51
N SER A 337 4.20 6.79 8.48
CA SER A 337 2.81 7.06 8.14
C SER A 337 2.08 5.79 7.67
N PRO A 338 0.78 5.65 7.98
CA PRO A 338 -0.01 4.53 7.47
C PRO A 338 -0.24 4.72 5.96
N TYR A 339 0.20 3.77 5.15
CA TYR A 339 0.01 3.80 3.70
C TYR A 339 -1.01 2.76 3.25
N THR A 340 -1.53 2.95 2.04
CA THR A 340 -2.57 2.09 1.45
C THR A 340 -2.04 0.69 1.16
N ALA A 341 -2.85 -0.33 1.43
CA ALA A 341 -2.55 -1.70 1.02
C ALA A 341 -2.93 -1.93 -0.44
N VAL A 342 -2.15 -2.76 -1.14
CA VAL A 342 -2.35 -3.01 -2.59
C VAL A 342 -3.72 -3.59 -2.91
N THR A 343 -4.24 -4.42 -2.01
CA THR A 343 -5.57 -5.06 -2.12
C THR A 343 -6.70 -4.04 -2.23
N ASP A 344 -6.52 -2.86 -1.64
CA ASP A 344 -7.55 -1.82 -1.63
C ASP A 344 -7.49 -0.97 -2.90
N LEU A 345 -6.31 -0.86 -3.52
CA LEU A 345 -6.07 0.04 -4.65
C LEU A 345 -6.93 -0.30 -5.87
N GLY A 346 -7.05 -1.59 -6.22
CA GLY A 346 -7.91 -2.02 -7.32
C GLY A 346 -9.38 -1.67 -7.09
N ASN A 347 -9.87 -1.84 -5.85
CA ASN A 347 -11.23 -1.48 -5.47
C ASN A 347 -11.45 0.03 -5.53
N LEU A 348 -10.48 0.83 -5.08
CA LEU A 348 -10.53 2.29 -5.12
C LEU A 348 -10.60 2.83 -6.56
N LEU A 349 -9.78 2.30 -7.46
CA LEU A 349 -9.80 2.67 -8.88
C LEU A 349 -11.13 2.28 -9.55
N GLY A 350 -11.64 1.08 -9.27
CA GLY A 350 -12.94 0.63 -9.78
C GLY A 350 -14.09 1.51 -9.28
N GLN A 351 -14.08 1.89 -8.01
CA GLN A 351 -15.08 2.81 -7.43
C GLN A 351 -14.98 4.24 -8.00
N ALA A 352 -13.79 4.67 -8.42
CA ALA A 352 -13.59 5.95 -9.08
C ALA A 352 -14.09 5.98 -10.53
N GLY A 353 -14.38 4.81 -11.12
CA GLY A 353 -14.96 4.68 -12.47
C GLY A 353 -13.97 4.26 -13.55
N PHE A 354 -12.71 3.99 -13.20
CA PHE A 354 -11.71 3.51 -14.15
C PHE A 354 -12.01 2.07 -14.61
N ASN A 355 -11.66 1.75 -15.86
CA ASN A 355 -11.66 0.40 -16.41
C ASN A 355 -10.24 -0.02 -16.84
N MET A 356 -10.09 -1.27 -17.28
CA MET A 356 -8.79 -1.85 -17.70
C MET A 356 -7.68 -1.58 -16.69
N LEU A 357 -7.96 -1.95 -15.44
CA LEU A 357 -7.08 -1.67 -14.31
C LEU A 357 -5.87 -2.61 -14.33
N THR A 358 -4.68 -2.03 -14.23
CA THR A 358 -3.44 -2.75 -13.94
C THR A 358 -2.87 -2.21 -12.64
N VAL A 359 -2.51 -3.10 -11.72
CA VAL A 359 -1.85 -2.75 -10.46
C VAL A 359 -0.63 -3.64 -10.32
N ASP A 360 0.54 -3.02 -10.26
CA ASP A 360 1.82 -3.71 -10.06
C ASP A 360 2.45 -3.26 -8.74
N ILE A 361 3.31 -4.12 -8.20
CA ILE A 361 4.07 -3.87 -6.98
C ILE A 361 5.54 -4.03 -7.31
N ASP A 362 6.37 -3.13 -6.80
CA ASP A 362 7.81 -3.20 -6.94
C ASP A 362 8.50 -2.76 -5.64
N ASP A 363 9.52 -3.50 -5.24
CA ASP A 363 10.28 -3.23 -4.02
C ASP A 363 11.59 -2.53 -4.40
N VAL A 364 11.74 -1.26 -4.02
CA VAL A 364 13.01 -0.54 -4.14
C VAL A 364 13.71 -0.57 -2.80
N GLN A 365 14.83 -1.29 -2.72
CA GLN A 365 15.63 -1.38 -1.50
C GLN A 365 16.85 -0.47 -1.59
N VAL A 366 17.02 0.38 -0.57
CA VAL A 366 18.16 1.30 -0.45
C VAL A 366 18.93 0.94 0.82
N HIS A 367 20.26 0.85 0.72
CA HIS A 367 21.12 0.43 1.82
C HIS A 367 21.79 1.66 2.46
N TYR A 368 21.67 1.76 3.79
CA TYR A 368 22.16 2.88 4.58
C TYR A 368 23.20 2.44 5.62
N PRO A 369 24.12 3.31 6.04
CA PRO A 369 25.03 3.01 7.15
C PRO A 369 24.32 2.72 8.48
N GLY A 370 23.15 3.33 8.69
CA GLY A 370 22.41 3.21 9.95
C GLY A 370 21.05 3.90 9.92
N LEU A 371 20.33 3.80 11.06
CA LEU A 371 18.99 4.36 11.24
C LEU A 371 18.95 5.88 11.09
N THR A 372 19.98 6.58 11.58
CA THR A 372 20.04 8.04 11.55
C THR A 372 20.13 8.56 10.12
N GLU A 373 20.89 7.89 9.27
CA GLU A 373 21.04 8.22 7.85
C GLU A 373 19.71 8.02 7.13
N VAL A 374 18.99 6.91 7.38
CA VAL A 374 17.63 6.68 6.84
C VAL A 374 16.70 7.84 7.22
N MET A 375 16.67 8.22 8.50
CA MET A 375 15.79 9.31 8.97
C MET A 375 16.16 10.67 8.37
N THR A 376 17.45 10.94 8.23
CA THR A 376 17.96 12.18 7.61
C THR A 376 17.56 12.24 6.14
N ASP A 377 17.68 11.12 5.43
CA ASP A 377 17.33 11.03 4.02
C ASP A 377 15.83 11.23 3.81
N LEU A 378 14.98 10.54 4.59
CA LEU A 378 13.52 10.74 4.59
C LEU A 378 13.12 12.19 4.91
N GLN A 379 13.88 12.87 5.77
CA GLN A 379 13.69 14.29 6.02
C GLN A 379 14.03 15.11 4.77
N GLY A 380 15.20 14.88 4.17
CA GLY A 380 15.68 15.53 2.95
C GLY A 380 14.76 15.37 1.74
N MET A 381 14.16 14.18 1.60
CA MET A 381 13.12 13.87 0.60
C MET A 381 11.79 14.58 0.87
N GLY A 382 11.60 15.06 2.10
CA GLY A 382 10.33 15.59 2.60
C GLY A 382 9.29 14.50 2.89
N GLU A 383 9.67 13.22 2.94
CA GLU A 383 8.82 12.04 3.17
C GLU A 383 8.72 11.61 4.65
N SER A 384 9.08 12.53 5.56
CA SER A 384 8.85 12.35 7.00
C SER A 384 7.37 12.19 7.34
N ASN A 385 7.10 11.44 8.41
CA ASN A 385 5.75 11.16 8.88
C ASN A 385 4.93 12.45 9.16
N CYS A 386 3.70 12.49 8.67
CA CYS A 386 2.76 13.59 8.90
C CYS A 386 1.40 13.14 9.44
N ALA A 387 1.30 11.92 9.99
CA ALA A 387 0.06 11.45 10.61
C ALA A 387 -0.34 12.31 11.82
N TRP A 388 -1.65 12.54 12.04
CA TRP A 388 -2.14 13.36 13.16
C TRP A 388 -1.81 12.76 14.54
N ASN A 389 -1.77 11.43 14.64
CA ASN A 389 -1.46 10.69 15.86
C ASN A 389 0.05 10.46 16.08
N ARG A 390 0.91 11.13 15.32
CA ARG A 390 2.37 11.01 15.47
C ARG A 390 2.85 11.65 16.77
N LYS A 391 3.92 11.10 17.33
CA LYS A 391 4.67 11.76 18.41
C LYS A 391 5.58 12.82 17.82
N SER A 392 5.67 13.99 18.45
CA SER A 392 6.48 15.11 17.96
C SER A 392 7.97 14.95 18.23
N LEU A 393 8.34 14.12 19.20
CA LEU A 393 9.72 13.94 19.68
C LEU A 393 10.02 12.45 19.81
N LEU A 394 11.16 12.03 19.28
CA LEU A 394 11.73 10.70 19.52
C LEU A 394 12.80 10.84 20.60
N HIS A 395 12.67 10.10 21.71
CA HIS A 395 13.67 10.16 22.79
C HIS A 395 14.98 9.54 22.33
N ARG A 396 16.10 10.10 22.81
CA ARG A 396 17.44 9.65 22.44
C ARG A 396 17.67 8.18 22.77
N ASP A 397 17.20 7.72 23.93
CA ASP A 397 17.37 6.33 24.36
C ASP A 397 16.58 5.37 23.46
N SER A 398 15.35 5.73 23.09
CA SER A 398 14.53 4.99 22.14
C SER A 398 15.15 4.96 20.75
N MET A 399 15.76 6.06 20.30
CA MET A 399 16.47 6.12 19.01
C MET A 399 17.72 5.23 18.99
N LEU A 400 18.52 5.24 20.06
CA LEU A 400 19.71 4.38 20.18
C LEU A 400 19.33 2.90 20.25
N ALA A 401 18.29 2.56 21.03
CA ALA A 401 17.75 1.20 21.08
C ALA A 401 17.21 0.76 19.70
N ALA A 402 16.47 1.63 19.01
CA ALA A 402 15.98 1.35 17.67
C ALA A 402 17.10 1.12 16.67
N ALA A 403 18.19 1.89 16.73
CA ALA A 403 19.34 1.71 15.84
C ALA A 403 20.03 0.35 16.06
N ALA A 404 20.19 -0.06 17.32
CA ALA A 404 20.74 -1.38 17.66
C ALA A 404 19.80 -2.51 17.18
N ILE A 405 18.50 -2.39 17.44
CA ILE A 405 17.48 -3.34 16.99
C ILE A 405 17.45 -3.46 15.46
N TYR A 406 17.50 -2.32 14.75
CA TYR A 406 17.49 -2.29 13.29
C TYR A 406 18.70 -3.07 12.75
N LYS A 407 19.90 -2.77 13.25
CA LYS A 407 21.12 -3.45 12.83
C LYS A 407 21.10 -4.94 13.14
N GLU A 408 20.64 -5.34 14.31
CA GLU A 408 20.60 -6.76 14.71
C GLU A 408 19.56 -7.57 13.92
N MET A 409 18.39 -6.97 13.67
CA MET A 409 17.30 -7.70 12.99
C MET A 409 17.43 -7.72 11.47
N TYR A 410 17.94 -6.63 10.87
CA TYR A 410 17.91 -6.40 9.43
C TYR A 410 19.26 -6.03 8.83
N GLY A 411 20.32 -5.87 9.65
CA GLY A 411 21.64 -5.52 9.15
C GLY A 411 22.21 -6.56 8.18
N ASN A 412 22.86 -6.07 7.14
CA ASN A 412 23.58 -6.87 6.17
C ASN A 412 25.00 -7.17 6.65
N GLU A 413 25.67 -8.12 5.99
CA GLU A 413 27.03 -8.56 6.34
C GLU A 413 28.08 -7.43 6.24
N ASP A 414 27.83 -6.44 5.37
CA ASP A 414 28.66 -5.24 5.20
C ASP A 414 28.45 -4.18 6.30
N GLY A 415 27.50 -4.42 7.22
CA GLY A 415 27.14 -3.52 8.30
C GLY A 415 26.11 -2.44 7.92
N SER A 416 25.61 -2.43 6.68
CA SER A 416 24.51 -1.56 6.25
C SER A 416 23.15 -2.06 6.75
N VAL A 417 22.16 -1.18 6.78
CA VAL A 417 20.75 -1.50 7.04
C VAL A 417 19.90 -1.21 5.80
N PRO A 418 18.99 -2.11 5.41
CA PRO A 418 18.10 -1.89 4.28
C PRO A 418 16.90 -1.03 4.69
N ALA A 419 16.50 -0.09 3.84
CA ALA A 419 15.19 0.55 3.86
C ALA A 419 14.43 0.13 2.59
N THR A 420 13.31 -0.57 2.77
CA THR A 420 12.51 -1.06 1.67
C THR A 420 11.36 -0.09 1.36
N PHE A 421 11.25 0.36 0.11
CA PHE A 421 10.15 1.17 -0.39
C PHE A 421 9.28 0.30 -1.29
N ASP A 422 8.05 0.05 -0.84
CA ASP A 422 7.03 -0.70 -1.58
C ASP A 422 6.31 0.29 -2.50
N ILE A 423 6.53 0.18 -3.82
CA ILE A 423 5.98 1.11 -4.81
C ILE A 423 4.82 0.45 -5.54
N LEU A 424 3.65 1.06 -5.43
CA LEU A 424 2.42 0.62 -6.07
C LEU A 424 2.23 1.40 -7.36
N TYR A 425 2.34 0.72 -8.49
CA TYR A 425 2.01 1.28 -9.79
C TYR A 425 0.55 0.97 -10.12
N MET A 426 -0.12 1.94 -10.72
CA MET A 426 -1.51 1.79 -11.14
C MET A 426 -1.73 2.41 -12.50
N ILE A 427 -2.46 1.69 -13.35
CA ILE A 427 -2.94 2.18 -14.63
C ILE A 427 -4.45 2.00 -14.64
N GLY A 428 -5.17 3.05 -15.03
CA GLY A 428 -6.62 3.03 -15.17
C GLY A 428 -7.08 3.89 -16.33
N TRP A 429 -8.05 3.39 -17.08
CA TRP A 429 -8.56 4.08 -18.27
C TRP A 429 -9.94 4.67 -18.00
N LYS A 430 -10.20 5.84 -18.58
CA LYS A 430 -11.57 6.38 -18.62
C LYS A 430 -12.36 5.64 -19.71
N PRO A 431 -13.53 5.06 -19.39
CA PRO A 431 -14.29 4.27 -20.36
C PRO A 431 -14.64 5.06 -21.63
N HIS A 432 -14.48 4.42 -22.79
CA HIS A 432 -14.92 4.94 -24.07
C HIS A 432 -15.29 3.81 -25.04
N GLU A 433 -16.15 4.10 -26.02
CA GLU A 433 -16.67 3.09 -26.94
C GLU A 433 -15.61 2.54 -27.91
N SER A 434 -14.55 3.31 -28.18
CA SER A 434 -13.41 2.88 -29.01
C SER A 434 -12.56 1.79 -28.37
N GLN A 435 -12.70 1.56 -27.06
CA GLN A 435 -11.86 0.63 -26.32
C GLN A 435 -12.19 -0.82 -26.69
N ALA A 436 -11.15 -1.65 -26.76
CA ALA A 436 -11.29 -3.06 -27.01
C ALA A 436 -12.15 -3.70 -25.92
N LYS A 437 -13.32 -4.23 -26.29
CA LYS A 437 -14.20 -4.94 -25.36
C LYS A 437 -13.64 -6.34 -25.14
N PRO A 438 -13.59 -6.83 -23.89
CA PRO A 438 -13.25 -8.22 -23.62
C PRO A 438 -14.15 -9.14 -24.42
N ALA A 439 -13.56 -10.13 -25.09
CA ALA A 439 -14.33 -11.15 -25.78
C ALA A 439 -15.29 -11.84 -24.78
N LYS A 440 -16.49 -12.22 -25.22
CA LYS A 440 -17.46 -12.89 -24.34
C LYS A 440 -16.83 -14.17 -23.80
N ARG A 441 -16.96 -14.43 -22.50
CA ARG A 441 -16.46 -15.68 -21.88
C ARG A 441 -17.00 -16.88 -22.66
N GLY A 442 -16.10 -17.72 -23.19
CA GLY A 442 -16.44 -18.86 -24.04
C GLY A 442 -16.43 -18.61 -25.56
N SER A 443 -16.14 -17.39 -26.02
CA SER A 443 -16.00 -17.07 -27.45
C SER A 443 -14.57 -17.28 -27.98
N ALA A 444 -13.77 -18.11 -27.32
CA ALA A 444 -12.42 -18.45 -27.77
C ALA A 444 -12.52 -19.31 -29.04
N THR A 445 -12.16 -18.73 -30.18
CA THR A 445 -12.17 -19.41 -31.49
C THR A 445 -10.91 -20.23 -31.76
N SER A 446 -9.89 -20.09 -30.91
CA SER A 446 -8.58 -20.69 -31.09
C SER A 446 -8.16 -21.43 -29.82
N SER A 447 -7.75 -22.69 -29.99
CA SER A 447 -7.19 -23.51 -28.91
C SER A 447 -5.68 -23.31 -28.84
N PHE A 448 -5.10 -23.35 -27.63
CA PHE A 448 -3.64 -23.35 -27.42
C PHE A 448 -2.92 -24.46 -28.20
N ARG A 449 -3.61 -25.55 -28.55
CA ARG A 449 -3.03 -26.62 -29.39
C ARG A 449 -2.71 -26.18 -30.82
N ASN A 450 -3.36 -25.13 -31.32
CA ASN A 450 -3.23 -24.66 -32.70
C ASN A 450 -2.24 -23.49 -32.83
N LEU A 451 -1.41 -23.24 -31.81
CA LEU A 451 -0.39 -22.18 -31.82
C LEU A 451 0.57 -22.29 -33.02
N SER A 452 0.84 -23.50 -33.51
CA SER A 452 1.68 -23.76 -34.68
C SER A 452 1.06 -23.31 -36.01
N GLU A 453 -0.23 -23.01 -36.04
CA GLU A 453 -0.97 -22.61 -37.25
C GLU A 453 -1.17 -21.09 -37.35
N ILE A 454 -0.88 -20.35 -36.27
CA ILE A 454 -1.00 -18.90 -36.22
C ILE A 454 0.19 -18.29 -36.96
N LYS A 455 -0.04 -17.82 -38.19
CA LYS A 455 0.97 -17.06 -38.93
C LYS A 455 1.30 -15.76 -38.16
N PRO A 456 2.59 -15.40 -38.03
CA PRO A 456 2.96 -14.09 -37.51
C PRO A 456 2.37 -12.98 -38.39
N PRO A 457 2.02 -11.82 -37.81
CA PRO A 457 1.55 -10.69 -38.61
C PRO A 457 2.62 -10.30 -39.62
N SER A 458 2.23 -10.13 -40.89
CA SER A 458 3.11 -9.67 -41.96
C SER A 458 3.62 -8.25 -41.65
N PRO A 459 4.88 -7.94 -42.03
CA PRO A 459 5.57 -6.70 -41.66
C PRO A 459 4.88 -5.43 -42.16
#